data_AF-A0A964NK56-F1
#
_entry.id   AF-A0A964NK56-F1
#
_cell.length_a   1.000
_cell.length_b   1.000
_cell.length_c   1.000
_cell.angle_alpha   90.00
_cell.angle_beta   90.00
_cell.angle_gamma   90.00
#
_symmetry.space_group_name_H-M   'P 1'
#
loop_
_entity.id
_entity.type
_entity.pdbx_description
1 polymer ?
#
loop_
_entity_poly.entity_id
_entity_poly.type
_entity_poly.pdbx_seq_one_letter_code
_entity_poly.pdbx_strand_id
1 'polypeptide(L)'
;MRNLVTPVFIGALLLLTQTGLASASGDAQAAPGFHNIIFQALNLAILLGVLVHFFKTPVKRAIAGRSALVAKDIDEAGRLLAEAQARLQLYEARLSAFAAESEAMLLDFRRQGELERDRLIADAEADAERVRREAERTAQSEIDRAKARLEAEIVRLSVEAAGRLVREKMGPADQRRLVGEYLARLEERS
;
A
#
# COMPACT_ATOMS: atom_id res chain seq x y z
N MET A 1 51.26 18.15 18.95
CA MET A 1 52.65 17.78 19.33
C MET A 1 53.55 17.48 18.13
N ARG A 2 53.47 18.26 17.03
CA ARG A 2 54.22 18.00 15.79
C ARG A 2 55.45 18.92 15.60
N ASN A 3 55.75 19.75 16.60
CA ASN A 3 56.64 20.91 16.44
C ASN A 3 57.95 20.80 17.26
N LEU A 4 58.15 19.70 18.03
CA LEU A 4 59.39 19.43 18.77
C LEU A 4 60.31 18.40 18.08
N VAL A 5 59.81 17.69 17.06
CA VAL A 5 60.57 16.64 16.36
C VAL A 5 61.60 17.24 15.42
N THR A 6 61.21 18.31 14.71
CA THR A 6 62.09 19.06 13.82
C THR A 6 63.28 19.69 14.56
N PRO A 7 63.15 20.38 15.71
CA PRO A 7 64.32 20.97 16.37
C PRO A 7 65.29 19.95 16.96
N VAL A 8 64.83 18.78 17.46
CA VAL A 8 65.74 17.73 17.98
C VAL A 8 66.49 17.04 16.84
N PHE A 9 65.82 16.76 15.71
CA PHE A 9 66.45 16.16 14.53
C PHE A 9 67.42 17.14 13.85
N ILE A 10 67.03 18.41 13.73
CA ILE A 10 67.89 19.49 13.23
C ILE A 10 69.06 19.72 14.17
N GLY A 11 68.86 19.70 15.49
CA GLY A 11 69.93 19.84 16.48
C GLY A 11 70.93 18.68 16.44
N ALA A 12 70.46 17.44 16.31
CA ALA A 12 71.33 16.28 16.16
C ALA A 12 72.09 16.27 14.82
N LEU A 13 71.44 16.70 13.73
CA LEU A 13 72.07 16.86 12.41
C LEU A 13 73.11 17.99 12.42
N LEU A 14 72.84 19.10 13.11
CA LEU A 14 73.80 20.20 13.32
C LEU A 14 75.00 19.78 14.17
N LEU A 15 74.81 18.92 15.17
CA LEU A 15 75.91 18.36 15.96
C LEU A 15 76.81 17.44 15.12
N LEU A 16 76.24 16.63 14.23
CA LEU A 16 77.00 15.80 13.28
C LEU A 16 77.78 16.64 12.27
N THR A 17 77.19 17.71 11.73
CA THR A 17 77.87 18.59 10.77
C THR A 17 78.97 19.40 11.43
N GLN A 18 78.81 19.87 12.68
CA GLN A 18 79.86 20.56 13.44
C GLN A 18 81.07 19.63 13.70
N THR A 19 80.84 18.36 14.05
CA THR A 19 81.93 17.38 14.18
C THR A 19 82.56 16.98 12.85
N GLY A 20 81.84 17.07 11.74
CA GLY A 20 82.37 16.82 10.39
C GLY A 20 83.13 18.01 9.79
N LEU A 21 82.76 19.25 10.13
CA LEU A 21 83.39 20.47 9.62
C LEU A 21 84.63 20.90 10.44
N ALA A 22 84.71 20.53 11.72
CA ALA A 22 85.93 20.70 12.52
C ALA A 22 87.13 19.88 11.98
N SER A 23 86.86 18.85 11.15
CA SER A 23 87.87 18.10 10.40
C SER A 23 88.15 18.66 8.99
N ALA A 24 87.54 19.78 8.58
CA ALA A 24 87.67 20.35 7.25
C ALA A 24 88.30 21.76 7.19
N SER A 25 88.48 22.46 8.32
CA SER A 25 89.26 23.70 8.38
C SER A 25 90.59 23.48 9.11
N GLY A 26 91.59 23.03 8.34
CA GLY A 26 93.03 23.21 8.58
C GLY A 26 93.56 22.95 9.99
N ASP A 27 93.94 21.71 10.28
CA ASP A 27 95.33 21.36 10.62
C ASP A 27 95.51 19.83 10.69
N ALA A 28 96.60 19.40 10.07
CA ALA A 28 97.31 18.12 10.22
C ALA A 28 96.51 16.80 10.22
N GLN A 29 96.79 15.98 9.20
CA GLN A 29 96.79 14.53 9.30
C GLN A 29 97.46 14.07 10.60
N ALA A 30 96.66 13.66 11.57
CA ALA A 30 97.02 12.61 12.49
C ALA A 30 96.26 11.37 12.07
N ALA A 31 96.97 10.26 11.88
CA ALA A 31 96.34 8.94 11.84
C ALA A 31 95.27 8.86 12.92
N PRO A 32 94.08 8.28 12.67
CA PRO A 32 92.98 8.36 13.60
C PRO A 32 93.43 7.77 14.94
N GLY A 33 93.69 8.65 15.91
CA GLY A 33 93.98 8.22 17.26
C GLY A 33 92.76 7.45 17.73
N PHE A 34 92.98 6.33 18.43
CA PHE A 34 91.92 5.49 18.99
C PHE A 34 90.84 6.33 19.71
N HIS A 35 91.26 7.46 20.29
CA HIS A 35 90.40 8.44 20.96
C HIS A 35 89.35 9.11 20.05
N ASN A 36 89.68 9.48 18.82
CA ASN A 36 88.75 10.12 17.88
C ASN A 36 87.70 9.13 17.37
N ILE A 37 88.11 7.88 17.10
CA ILE A 37 87.19 6.80 16.73
C ILE A 37 86.22 6.52 17.87
N ILE A 38 86.70 6.50 19.13
CA ILE A 38 85.84 6.31 20.31
C ILE A 38 84.82 7.45 20.45
N PHE A 39 85.23 8.71 20.29
CA PHE A 39 84.31 9.85 20.36
C PHE A 39 83.26 9.84 19.25
N GLN A 40 83.67 9.51 18.02
CA GLN A 40 82.75 9.40 16.89
C GLN A 40 81.77 8.23 17.08
N ALA A 41 82.24 7.08 17.57
CA ALA A 41 81.41 5.93 17.90
C ALA A 41 80.42 6.26 19.03
N LEU A 42 80.84 7.01 20.05
CA LEU A 42 79.98 7.47 21.14
C LEU A 42 78.90 8.43 20.63
N ASN A 43 79.26 9.39 19.77
CA ASN A 43 78.29 10.32 19.17
C ASN A 43 77.27 9.57 18.29
N LEU A 44 77.73 8.61 17.47
CA LEU A 44 76.85 7.74 16.69
C LEU A 44 75.92 6.89 17.58
N ALA A 45 76.43 6.37 18.71
CA ALA A 45 75.64 5.59 19.66
C ALA A 45 74.55 6.45 20.34
N ILE A 46 74.87 7.70 20.71
CA ILE A 46 73.91 8.66 21.26
C ILE A 46 72.83 8.98 20.22
N LEU A 47 73.23 9.27 18.98
CA LEU A 47 72.31 9.52 17.87
C LEU A 47 71.37 8.33 17.62
N LEU A 48 71.92 7.11 17.53
CA LEU A 48 71.14 5.88 17.38
C LEU A 48 70.18 5.67 18.55
N GLY A 49 70.62 5.93 19.78
CA GLY A 49 69.79 5.84 20.98
C GLY A 49 68.58 6.78 20.93
N VAL A 50 68.80 8.05 20.61
CA VAL A 50 67.74 9.05 20.45
C VAL A 50 66.80 8.69 19.30
N LEU A 51 67.35 8.29 18.15
CA LEU A 51 66.58 7.90 16.98
C LEU A 51 65.68 6.70 17.25
N VAL A 52 66.23 5.65 17.86
CA VAL A 52 65.50 4.43 18.20
C VAL A 52 64.43 4.70 19.26
N HIS A 53 64.75 5.45 20.32
CA HIS A 53 63.76 5.79 21.35
C HIS A 53 62.58 6.60 20.75
N PHE A 54 62.88 7.54 19.85
CA PHE A 54 61.87 8.42 19.28
C PHE A 54 61.05 7.78 18.14
N PHE A 55 61.66 6.96 17.27
CA PHE A 55 60.96 6.32 16.13
C PHE A 55 60.19 5.05 16.52
N LYS A 56 60.52 4.40 17.65
CA LYS A 56 59.78 3.23 18.15
C LYS A 56 58.29 3.50 18.30
N THR A 57 57.90 4.68 18.78
CA THR A 57 56.50 5.04 19.03
C THR A 57 55.69 5.33 17.76
N PRO A 58 56.12 6.22 16.83
CA PRO A 58 55.38 6.51 15.60
C PRO A 58 55.33 5.29 14.65
N VAL A 59 56.39 4.49 14.56
CA VAL A 59 56.41 3.29 13.70
C VAL A 59 55.43 2.23 14.21
N LYS A 60 55.42 1.94 15.52
CA LYS A 60 54.44 1.02 16.12
C LYS A 60 53.01 1.51 15.94
N ARG A 61 52.76 2.81 16.11
CA ARG A 61 51.43 3.41 15.91
C ARG A 61 50.98 3.33 14.45
N ALA A 62 51.87 3.53 13.48
CA ALA A 62 51.54 3.44 12.06
C ALA A 62 51.16 2.01 11.66
N ILE A 63 51.90 1.00 12.12
CA ILE A 63 51.61 -0.41 11.85
C ILE A 63 50.32 -0.83 12.56
N ALA A 64 50.19 -0.54 13.86
CA ALA A 64 48.99 -0.86 14.62
C ALA A 64 47.74 -0.14 14.07
N GLY A 65 47.88 1.11 13.61
CA GLY A 65 46.80 1.86 12.98
C GLY A 65 46.34 1.21 11.67
N ARG A 66 47.26 0.74 10.82
CA ARG A 66 46.90 0.01 9.59
C ARG A 66 46.21 -1.32 9.91
N SER A 67 46.74 -2.10 10.84
CA SER A 67 46.13 -3.36 11.26
C SER A 67 44.73 -3.16 11.86
N ALA A 68 44.54 -2.12 12.68
CA ALA A 68 43.25 -1.78 13.27
C ALA A 68 42.23 -1.32 12.21
N LEU A 69 42.66 -0.55 11.21
CA LEU A 69 41.79 -0.15 10.09
C LEU A 69 41.34 -1.38 9.29
N VAL A 70 42.27 -2.25 8.88
CA VAL A 70 41.93 -3.47 8.14
C VAL A 70 41.01 -4.39 8.95
N ALA A 71 41.27 -4.55 10.26
CA ALA A 71 40.42 -5.34 11.14
C ALA A 71 39.00 -4.74 11.23
N LYS A 72 38.91 -3.40 11.33
CA LYS A 72 37.62 -2.70 11.35
C LYS A 72 36.87 -2.86 10.02
N ASP A 73 37.55 -2.71 8.89
CA ASP A 73 36.94 -2.84 7.57
C ASP A 73 36.40 -4.26 7.34
N ILE A 74 37.12 -5.30 7.82
CA ILE A 74 36.66 -6.69 7.77
C ILE A 74 35.44 -6.91 8.66
N ASP A 75 35.45 -6.40 9.90
CA ASP A 75 34.31 -6.50 10.82
C ASP A 75 33.07 -5.78 10.27
N GLU A 76 33.27 -4.58 9.73
CA GLU A 76 32.21 -3.78 9.10
C GLU A 76 31.64 -4.48 7.86
N ALA A 77 32.50 -5.04 6.99
CA ALA A 77 32.07 -5.84 5.85
C ALA A 77 31.28 -7.09 6.29
N GLY A 78 31.74 -7.78 7.35
CA GLY A 78 31.04 -8.93 7.92
C GLY A 78 29.66 -8.57 8.47
N ARG A 79 29.56 -7.45 9.19
CA ARG A 79 28.28 -6.91 9.67
C ARG A 79 27.34 -6.53 8.53
N LEU A 80 27.83 -5.82 7.52
CA LEU A 80 27.02 -5.43 6.37
C LEU A 80 26.51 -6.64 5.61
N LEU A 81 27.33 -7.69 5.46
CA LEU A 81 26.93 -8.94 4.82
C LEU A 81 25.85 -9.67 5.64
N ALA A 82 26.01 -9.74 6.96
CA ALA A 82 25.01 -10.34 7.84
C ALA A 82 23.68 -9.54 7.82
N GLU A 83 23.75 -8.22 7.86
CA GLU A 83 22.57 -7.35 7.74
C GLU A 83 21.88 -7.50 6.36
N ALA A 84 22.65 -7.59 5.28
CA ALA A 84 22.12 -7.82 3.94
C ALA A 84 21.44 -9.18 3.82
N GLN A 85 22.05 -10.25 4.35
CA GLN A 85 21.46 -11.58 4.38
C GLN A 85 20.17 -11.63 5.21
N ALA A 86 20.16 -10.99 6.38
CA ALA A 86 18.96 -10.90 7.21
C ALA A 86 17.82 -10.15 6.51
N ARG A 87 18.14 -9.05 5.81
CA ARG A 87 17.16 -8.31 5.01
C ARG A 87 16.65 -9.15 3.85
N LEU A 88 17.53 -9.87 3.14
CA LEU A 88 17.13 -10.75 2.04
C LEU A 88 16.14 -11.80 2.51
N GLN A 89 16.45 -12.51 3.59
CA GLN A 89 15.55 -13.51 4.18
C GLN A 89 14.20 -12.90 4.60
N LEU A 90 14.22 -11.69 5.20
CA LEU A 90 12.99 -10.99 5.56
C LEU A 90 12.14 -10.66 4.31
N TYR A 91 12.78 -10.20 3.23
CA TYR A 91 12.07 -9.88 1.99
C TYR A 91 11.54 -11.12 1.28
N GLU A 92 12.31 -12.21 1.23
CA GLU A 92 11.87 -13.49 0.69
C GLU A 92 10.67 -14.04 1.47
N ALA A 93 10.74 -14.01 2.81
CA ALA A 93 9.62 -14.43 3.66
C ALA A 93 8.38 -13.56 3.41
N ARG A 94 8.54 -12.23 3.34
CA ARG A 94 7.43 -11.31 3.01
C ARG A 94 6.86 -11.57 1.63
N LEU A 95 7.69 -11.84 0.63
CA LEU A 95 7.25 -12.12 -0.73
C LEU A 95 6.46 -13.43 -0.78
N SER A 96 6.92 -14.48 -0.09
CA SER A 96 6.17 -15.74 0.00
C SER A 96 4.83 -15.58 0.72
N ALA A 97 4.80 -14.80 1.81
CA ALA A 97 3.58 -14.53 2.56
C ALA A 97 2.59 -13.73 1.70
N PHE A 98 3.07 -12.71 0.99
CA PHE A 98 2.26 -11.91 0.08
C PHE A 98 1.69 -12.73 -1.09
N ALA A 99 2.48 -13.66 -1.65
CA ALA A 99 2.00 -14.56 -2.70
C ALA A 99 0.87 -15.47 -2.19
N ALA A 100 1.04 -16.06 -1.01
CA ALA A 100 0.02 -16.91 -0.38
C ALA A 100 -1.25 -16.11 -0.02
N GLU A 101 -1.09 -14.89 0.50
CA GLU A 101 -2.22 -13.99 0.82
C GLU A 101 -2.96 -13.55 -0.45
N SER A 102 -2.23 -13.24 -1.53
CA SER A 102 -2.84 -12.88 -2.82
C SER A 102 -3.64 -14.03 -3.42
N GLU A 103 -3.14 -15.26 -3.34
CA GLU A 103 -3.87 -16.44 -3.80
C GLU A 103 -5.12 -16.70 -2.94
N ALA A 104 -5.01 -16.59 -1.62
CA ALA A 104 -6.15 -16.70 -0.71
C ALA A 104 -7.20 -15.62 -1.00
N MET A 105 -6.77 -14.38 -1.24
CA MET A 105 -7.62 -13.26 -1.60
C MET A 105 -8.34 -13.51 -2.93
N LEU A 106 -7.65 -14.02 -3.95
CA LEU A 106 -8.26 -14.37 -5.24
C LEU A 106 -9.31 -15.47 -5.10
N LEU A 107 -9.05 -16.49 -4.28
CA LEU A 107 -10.01 -17.55 -4.00
C LEU A 107 -11.24 -17.01 -3.27
N ASP A 108 -11.05 -16.12 -2.31
CA ASP A 108 -12.16 -15.51 -1.57
C ASP A 108 -13.00 -14.61 -2.49
N PHE A 109 -12.37 -13.77 -3.32
CA PHE A 109 -13.09 -12.96 -4.32
C PHE A 109 -13.88 -13.81 -5.31
N ARG A 110 -13.34 -14.94 -5.76
CA ARG A 110 -14.10 -15.87 -6.64
C ARG A 110 -15.31 -16.43 -5.92
N ARG A 111 -15.14 -16.91 -4.68
CA ARG A 111 -16.25 -17.44 -3.87
C ARG A 111 -17.31 -16.38 -3.62
N GLN A 112 -16.90 -15.17 -3.24
CA GLN A 112 -17.83 -14.05 -3.04
C GLN A 112 -18.56 -13.69 -4.34
N GLY A 113 -17.85 -13.68 -5.47
CA GLY A 113 -18.45 -13.43 -6.79
C GLY A 113 -19.46 -14.49 -7.21
N GLU A 114 -19.19 -15.77 -6.95
CA GLU A 114 -20.13 -16.87 -7.19
C GLU A 114 -21.38 -16.76 -6.30
N LEU A 115 -21.19 -16.51 -5.00
CA LEU A 115 -22.31 -16.31 -4.07
C LEU A 115 -23.17 -15.11 -4.45
N GLU A 116 -22.56 -14.00 -4.84
CA GLU A 116 -23.29 -12.79 -5.23
C GLU A 116 -24.01 -12.98 -6.57
N ARG A 117 -23.39 -13.70 -7.52
CA ARG A 117 -24.04 -14.10 -8.77
C ARG A 117 -25.28 -14.94 -8.48
N ASP A 118 -25.17 -15.94 -7.63
CA ASP A 118 -26.27 -16.84 -7.33
C ASP A 118 -27.41 -16.12 -6.60
N ARG A 119 -27.08 -15.19 -5.68
CA ARG A 119 -28.05 -14.28 -5.06
C ARG A 119 -28.75 -13.40 -6.08
N LEU A 120 -28.00 -12.78 -6.99
CA LEU A 120 -28.55 -11.90 -8.00
C LEU A 120 -29.51 -12.65 -8.95
N ILE A 121 -29.16 -13.90 -9.30
CA ILE A 121 -30.05 -14.77 -10.10
C ILE A 121 -31.32 -15.08 -9.31
N ALA A 122 -31.21 -15.49 -8.05
CA ALA A 122 -32.36 -15.81 -7.21
C ALA A 122 -33.28 -14.59 -7.01
N ASP A 123 -32.72 -13.41 -6.78
CA ASP A 123 -33.47 -12.17 -6.64
C ASP A 123 -34.17 -11.79 -7.96
N ALA A 124 -33.47 -11.94 -9.10
CA ALA A 124 -34.05 -11.68 -10.42
C ALA A 124 -35.20 -12.66 -10.75
N GLU A 125 -35.07 -13.94 -10.39
CA GLU A 125 -36.14 -14.92 -10.53
C GLU A 125 -37.35 -14.58 -9.65
N ALA A 126 -37.11 -14.22 -8.38
CA ALA A 126 -38.15 -13.81 -7.45
C ALA A 126 -38.89 -12.55 -7.93
N ASP A 127 -38.17 -11.58 -8.48
CA ASP A 127 -38.75 -10.37 -9.08
C ASP A 127 -39.52 -10.68 -10.36
N ALA A 128 -39.01 -11.53 -11.23
CA ALA A 128 -39.71 -11.96 -12.44
C ALA A 128 -41.04 -12.65 -12.08
N GLU A 129 -41.04 -13.54 -11.08
CA GLU A 129 -42.27 -14.15 -10.59
C GLU A 129 -43.24 -13.13 -9.98
N ARG A 130 -42.73 -12.15 -9.22
CA ARG A 130 -43.55 -11.09 -8.63
C ARG A 130 -44.24 -10.27 -9.71
N VAL A 131 -43.50 -9.84 -10.73
CA VAL A 131 -44.03 -9.11 -11.88
C VAL A 131 -45.07 -9.94 -12.62
N ARG A 132 -44.81 -11.24 -12.85
CA ARG A 132 -45.77 -12.13 -13.50
C ARG A 132 -47.08 -12.24 -12.70
N ARG A 133 -47.00 -12.47 -11.39
CA ARG A 133 -48.19 -12.54 -10.51
C ARG A 133 -48.97 -11.23 -10.50
N GLU A 134 -48.28 -10.09 -10.52
CA GLU A 134 -48.91 -8.77 -10.58
C GLU A 134 -49.61 -8.53 -11.93
N ALA A 135 -48.97 -8.92 -13.03
CA ALA A 135 -49.56 -8.87 -14.36
C ALA A 135 -50.80 -9.76 -14.49
N GLU A 136 -50.75 -11.00 -13.98
CA GLU A 136 -51.89 -11.93 -13.96
C GLU A 136 -53.07 -11.35 -13.14
N ARG A 137 -52.79 -10.78 -11.95
CA ARG A 137 -53.81 -10.12 -11.13
C ARG A 137 -54.43 -8.90 -11.84
N THR A 138 -53.59 -8.09 -12.48
CA THR A 138 -54.04 -6.90 -13.22
C THR A 138 -54.90 -7.30 -14.42
N ALA A 139 -54.47 -8.31 -15.18
CA ALA A 139 -55.23 -8.83 -16.31
C ALA A 139 -56.60 -9.36 -15.86
N GLN A 140 -56.64 -10.13 -14.77
CA GLN A 140 -57.91 -10.62 -14.23
C GLN A 140 -58.83 -9.47 -13.80
N SER A 141 -58.29 -8.48 -13.09
CA SER A 141 -59.05 -7.28 -12.70
C SER A 141 -59.59 -6.50 -13.91
N GLU A 142 -58.82 -6.39 -14.99
CA GLU A 142 -59.29 -5.70 -16.20
C GLU A 142 -60.34 -6.50 -16.97
N ILE A 143 -60.23 -7.83 -16.99
CA ILE A 143 -61.27 -8.72 -17.55
C ILE A 143 -62.58 -8.53 -16.78
N ASP A 144 -62.53 -8.53 -15.45
CA ASP A 144 -63.73 -8.39 -14.62
C ASP A 144 -64.35 -6.99 -14.78
N ARG A 145 -63.53 -5.94 -14.87
CA ARG A 145 -63.99 -4.58 -15.22
C ARG A 145 -64.60 -4.51 -16.62
N ALA A 146 -64.03 -5.20 -17.60
CA ALA A 146 -64.56 -5.24 -18.96
C ALA A 146 -65.92 -5.95 -19.02
N LYS A 147 -66.07 -7.08 -18.30
CA LYS A 147 -67.35 -7.78 -18.16
C LYS A 147 -68.41 -6.88 -17.52
N ALA A 148 -68.09 -6.24 -16.40
CA ALA A 148 -69.02 -5.34 -15.71
C ALA A 148 -69.46 -4.16 -16.61
N ARG A 149 -68.54 -3.59 -17.40
CA ARG A 149 -68.86 -2.56 -18.39
C ARG A 149 -69.79 -3.08 -19.50
N LEU A 150 -69.56 -4.30 -19.99
CA LEU A 150 -70.39 -4.92 -21.01
C LEU A 150 -71.81 -5.20 -20.49
N GLU A 151 -71.92 -5.74 -19.28
CA GLU A 151 -73.22 -5.98 -18.63
C GLU A 151 -74.00 -4.67 -18.45
N ALA A 152 -73.35 -3.61 -17.97
CA ALA A 152 -73.97 -2.29 -17.83
C ALA A 152 -74.48 -1.74 -19.17
N GLU A 153 -73.71 -1.90 -20.26
CA GLU A 153 -74.12 -1.45 -21.59
C GLU A 153 -75.29 -2.27 -22.14
N ILE A 154 -75.29 -3.60 -21.95
CA ILE A 154 -76.41 -4.47 -22.33
C ILE A 154 -77.68 -4.07 -21.58
N VAL A 155 -77.59 -3.83 -20.27
CA VAL A 155 -78.73 -3.36 -19.47
C VAL A 155 -79.24 -2.01 -19.99
N ARG A 156 -78.35 -1.06 -20.29
CA ARG A 156 -78.73 0.25 -20.84
C ARG A 156 -79.46 0.11 -22.18
N LEU A 157 -78.90 -0.67 -23.11
CA LEU A 157 -79.50 -0.92 -24.42
C LEU A 157 -80.84 -1.64 -24.32
N SER A 158 -80.97 -2.60 -23.40
CA SER A 158 -82.23 -3.33 -23.15
C SER A 158 -83.32 -2.41 -22.61
N VAL A 159 -83.00 -1.54 -21.65
CA VAL A 159 -83.93 -0.53 -21.11
C VAL A 159 -84.33 0.46 -22.19
N GLU A 160 -83.39 0.90 -23.03
CA GLU A 160 -83.67 1.81 -24.14
C GLU A 160 -84.59 1.18 -25.20
N ALA A 161 -84.33 -0.09 -25.56
CA ALA A 161 -85.15 -0.86 -26.49
C ALA A 161 -86.56 -1.12 -25.95
N ALA A 162 -86.68 -1.54 -24.68
CA ALA A 162 -87.96 -1.70 -24.00
C ALA A 162 -88.72 -0.36 -23.95
N GLY A 163 -88.04 0.75 -23.64
CA GLY A 163 -88.62 2.08 -23.65
C GLY A 163 -89.12 2.53 -25.03
N ARG A 164 -88.39 2.19 -26.11
CA ARG A 164 -88.85 2.40 -27.49
C ARG A 164 -90.10 1.58 -27.80
N LEU A 165 -90.11 0.29 -27.47
CA LEU A 165 -91.23 -0.61 -27.73
C LEU A 165 -92.50 -0.20 -26.98
N VAL A 166 -92.37 0.19 -25.70
CA VAL A 166 -93.50 0.70 -24.91
C VAL A 166 -94.07 1.98 -25.53
N ARG A 167 -93.22 2.91 -26.00
CA ARG A 167 -93.68 4.13 -26.68
C ARG A 167 -94.42 3.82 -27.99
N GLU A 168 -93.95 2.87 -28.79
CA GLU A 168 -94.62 2.49 -30.05
C GLU A 168 -95.95 1.76 -29.84
N LYS A 169 -96.07 0.99 -28.75
CA LYS A 169 -97.27 0.16 -28.48
C LYS A 169 -98.31 0.85 -27.59
N MET A 170 -97.99 1.97 -26.94
CA MET A 170 -98.95 2.69 -26.09
C MET A 170 -100.09 3.32 -26.91
N GLY A 171 -101.32 2.93 -26.60
CA GLY A 171 -102.53 3.56 -27.11
C GLY A 171 -103.22 4.51 -26.11
N PRO A 172 -104.28 5.22 -26.53
CA PRO A 172 -105.02 6.17 -25.68
C PRO A 172 -105.67 5.54 -24.44
N ALA A 173 -105.97 4.24 -24.49
CA ALA A 173 -106.56 3.49 -23.37
C ALA A 173 -105.52 3.20 -22.28
N ASP A 174 -104.30 2.80 -22.64
CA ASP A 174 -103.23 2.54 -21.69
C ASP A 174 -102.75 3.81 -20.98
N GLN A 175 -102.73 4.93 -21.69
CA GLN A 175 -102.40 6.24 -21.12
C GLN A 175 -103.38 6.64 -20.01
N ARG A 176 -104.69 6.44 -20.23
CA ARG A 176 -105.73 6.68 -19.22
C ARG A 176 -105.61 5.73 -18.03
N ARG A 177 -105.31 4.44 -18.26
CA ARG A 177 -105.11 3.45 -17.20
C ARG A 177 -103.90 3.78 -16.32
N LEU A 178 -102.77 4.16 -16.91
CA LEU A 178 -101.55 4.57 -16.19
C LEU A 178 -101.77 5.80 -15.31
N VAL A 179 -102.51 6.80 -15.80
CA VAL A 179 -102.89 7.99 -14.99
C VAL A 179 -103.78 7.57 -13.81
N GLY A 180 -104.76 6.70 -14.04
CA GLY A 180 -105.62 6.16 -12.98
C GLY A 180 -104.83 5.39 -11.91
N GLU A 181 -103.92 4.51 -12.30
CA GLU A 181 -103.05 3.77 -11.37
C GLU A 181 -102.08 4.69 -10.60
N TYR A 182 -101.60 5.77 -11.22
CA TYR A 182 -100.72 6.73 -10.57
C TYR A 182 -101.46 7.56 -9.50
N LEU A 183 -102.68 7.99 -9.81
CA LEU A 183 -103.55 8.69 -8.86
C LEU A 183 -103.94 7.79 -7.69
N ALA A 184 -104.29 6.53 -7.95
CA ALA A 184 -104.61 5.55 -6.90
C ALA A 184 -103.42 5.26 -5.97
N ARG A 185 -102.19 5.17 -6.51
CA ARG A 185 -100.98 5.01 -5.68
C ARG A 185 -100.62 6.23 -4.85
N LEU A 186 -101.03 7.43 -5.27
CA LEU A 186 -100.85 8.65 -4.48
C LEU A 186 -101.87 8.71 -3.33
N GLU A 187 -103.11 8.29 -3.56
CA GLU A 187 -104.15 8.17 -2.52
C GLU A 187 -103.80 7.09 -1.47
N GLU A 188 -103.12 6.01 -1.88
CA GLU A 188 -102.68 4.94 -0.95
C GLU A 188 -101.46 5.34 -0.08
N ARG A 189 -100.74 6.40 -0.46
CA ARG A 189 -99.53 6.88 0.23
C ARG A 189 -99.75 8.17 1.04
N SER A 190 -100.96 8.74 0.99
CA SER A 190 -101.44 9.86 1.80
C SER A 190 -102.35 9.37 2.92
#